data_AF-A0A9E1TZ96-F1
#
_entry.id   AF-A0A9E1TZ96-F1
#
_cell.length_a   1.000
_cell.length_b   1.000
_cell.length_c   1.000
_cell.angle_alpha   90.00
_cell.angle_beta   90.00
_cell.angle_gamma   90.00
#
_symmetry.space_group_name_H-M   'P 1'
#
loop_
_entity.id
_entity.type
_entity.pdbx_description
1 polymer ?
#
loop_
_entity_poly.entity_id
_entity_poly.type
_entity_poly.pdbx_seq_one_letter_code
_entity_poly.pdbx_strand_id
1 'polypeptide(L)' 'MKNDPDLYVIKSMANHNGDIAKDNLDSAIRLCENWINNASPELKRIIRHVSKKPVKKGDKKVIKLRKSAK' A
#
# COMPACT_ATOMS: atom_id res chain seq x y z
N MET A 1 21.34 -3.92 16.01
CA MET A 1 21.17 -3.13 14.76
C MET A 1 19.70 -2.71 14.69
N LYS A 2 19.45 -1.42 14.49
CA LYS A 2 18.10 -0.80 14.45
C LYS A 2 17.40 -1.21 13.15
N ASN A 3 16.59 -2.26 13.19
CA ASN A 3 15.81 -2.72 12.03
C ASN A 3 14.34 -2.26 12.08
N ASP A 4 14.00 -1.29 12.92
CA ASP A 4 12.70 -0.64 12.84
C ASP A 4 12.80 0.51 11.83
N PRO A 5 12.17 0.41 10.64
CA PRO A 5 12.03 1.56 9.78
C PRO A 5 11.28 2.62 10.56
N ASP A 6 11.88 3.81 10.65
CA ASP A 6 11.30 4.93 11.38
C ASP A 6 9.87 5.15 10.89
N LEU A 7 8.92 5.29 11.83
CA LEU A 7 7.51 5.54 11.52
C LEU A 7 7.34 6.71 10.53
N TYR A 8 8.27 7.67 10.56
CA TYR A 8 8.37 8.74 9.59
C TYR A 8 8.57 8.21 8.16
N VAL A 9 9.52 7.31 7.95
CA VAL A 9 9.83 6.72 6.63
C VAL A 9 8.64 5.93 6.11
N ILE A 10 8.00 5.11 6.96
CA ILE A 10 6.80 4.34 6.58
C ILE A 10 5.69 5.29 6.12
N LYS A 11 5.47 6.39 6.86
CA LYS A 11 4.45 7.39 6.52
C LYS A 11 4.77 8.10 5.21
N SER A 12 6.03 8.46 4.99
CA SER A 12 6.49 9.08 3.75
C SER A 12 6.29 8.16 2.55
N MET A 13 6.70 6.89 2.65
CA MET A 13 6.48 5.88 1.62
C MET A 13 4.99 5.66 1.33
N ALA A 14 4.15 5.63 2.37
CA ALA A 14 2.71 5.51 2.22
C ALA A 14 2.10 6.70 1.47
N ASN A 15 2.53 7.93 1.78
CA ASN A 15 2.08 9.13 1.09
C ASN A 15 2.53 9.12 -0.37
N HIS A 16 3.81 8.87 -0.63
CA HIS A 16 4.38 8.87 -1.98
C HIS A 16 3.68 7.85 -2.89
N ASN A 17 3.53 6.60 -2.44
CA ASN A 17 2.80 5.59 -3.22
C ASN A 17 1.29 5.90 -3.34
N GLY A 18 0.72 6.56 -2.33
CA GLY A 18 -0.66 7.04 -2.36
C GLY A 18 -0.89 8.16 -3.38
N ASP A 19 0.12 8.99 -3.62
CA ASP A 19 0.10 10.02 -4.66
C ASP A 19 0.22 9.39 -6.05
N ILE A 20 1.13 8.44 -6.24
CA ILE A 20 1.21 7.65 -7.48
C ILE A 20 -0.14 6.98 -7.78
N ALA A 21 -0.83 6.43 -6.77
CA ALA A 21 -2.13 5.80 -6.96
C ALA A 21 -3.26 6.76 -7.37
N LYS A 22 -3.09 8.08 -7.21
CA LYS A 22 -4.04 9.08 -7.74
C LYS A 22 -3.89 9.24 -9.24
N ASP A 23 -2.64 9.26 -9.72
CA ASP A 23 -2.31 9.53 -11.11
C ASP A 23 -2.30 8.25 -11.96
N ASN A 24 -1.80 7.15 -11.40
CA ASN A 24 -1.69 5.84 -12.03
C ASN A 24 -1.98 4.71 -11.03
N LEU A 25 -3.26 4.41 -10.87
CA LEU A 25 -3.74 3.39 -9.95
C LEU A 25 -3.18 2.00 -10.27
N ASP A 26 -3.19 1.59 -11.54
CA ASP A 26 -2.75 0.25 -11.94
C ASP A 26 -1.28 -0.01 -11.57
N SER A 27 -0.40 0.97 -11.75
CA SER A 27 1.02 0.84 -11.39
C SER A 27 1.21 0.70 -9.89
N ALA A 28 0.51 1.51 -9.10
CA ALA A 28 0.58 1.43 -7.63
C ALA A 28 0.04 0.10 -7.10
N ILE A 29 -1.02 -0.44 -7.71
CA ILE A 29 -1.59 -1.73 -7.32
C ILE A 29 -0.67 -2.89 -7.67
N ARG A 30 -0.08 -2.90 -8.88
CA ARG A 30 0.91 -3.92 -9.26
C ARG A 30 2.10 -3.95 -8.31
N LEU A 31 2.59 -2.77 -7.91
CA LEU A 31 3.67 -2.68 -6.91
C LEU A 31 3.26 -3.28 -5.57
N CYS A 32 2.06 -2.94 -5.08
CA CYS A 32 1.53 -3.49 -3.83
C CYS A 32 1.26 -5.00 -3.90
N GLU A 33 0.84 -5.52 -5.05
CA GLU A 33 0.66 -6.96 -5.30
C GLU A 33 2.00 -7.71 -5.23
N ASN A 34 3.09 -7.11 -5.72
CA ASN A 34 4.43 -7.70 -5.58
C ASN A 34 4.88 -7.72 -4.12
N TRP A 35 4.49 -6.72 -3.33
CA TRP A 35 4.84 -6.61 -1.92
C TRP A 35 4.08 -7.56 -1.01
N ILE A 36 2.82 -7.89 -1.33
CA ILE A 36 1.92 -8.56 -0.38
C ILE A 36 2.37 -9.96 0.02
N ASN A 37 3.07 -10.69 -0.86
CA ASN A 37 3.41 -12.09 -0.67
C ASN A 37 4.32 -12.34 0.54
N ASN A 38 5.20 -11.39 0.90
CA ASN A 38 6.09 -11.45 2.07
C ASN A 38 6.04 -10.15 2.89
N ALA A 39 4.89 -9.47 2.89
CA ALA A 39 4.79 -8.14 3.49
C ALA A 39 4.96 -8.17 5.02
N SER A 40 5.93 -7.40 5.51
CA SER A 40 6.04 -7.05 6.93
C SER A 40 4.81 -6.25 7.40
N PRO A 41 4.55 -6.14 8.71
CA PRO A 41 3.45 -5.33 9.24
C PRO A 41 3.44 -3.88 8.73
N GLU A 42 4.63 -3.30 8.55
CA GLU A 42 4.84 -1.95 8.03
C GLU A 42 4.44 -1.86 6.56
N LEU A 43 4.85 -2.85 5.75
CA LEU A 43 4.51 -2.90 4.33
C LEU A 43 3.00 -3.13 4.14
N LYS A 44 2.38 -3.99 4.96
CA LYS A 44 0.91 -4.13 5.00
C LYS A 44 0.22 -2.80 5.35
N ARG A 45 0.79 -2.02 6.27
CA ARG A 45 0.28 -0.69 6.64
C ARG A 45 0.38 0.30 5.48
N ILE A 46 1.46 0.27 4.69
CA ILE A 46 1.60 1.03 3.44
C ILE A 46 0.54 0.61 2.42
N ILE A 47 0.40 -0.69 2.15
CA ILE A 47 -0.59 -1.22 1.18
C ILE A 47 -2.01 -0.81 1.57
N ARG A 48 -2.37 -0.85 2.86
CA ARG A 48 -3.65 -0.35 3.38
C ARG A 48 -3.77 1.17 3.25
N HIS A 49 -2.70 1.94 3.26
CA HIS A 49 -2.78 3.37 3.04
C HIS A 49 -3.07 3.68 1.57
N VAL A 50 -2.26 3.12 0.65
CA VAL A 50 -2.36 3.31 -0.80
C VAL A 50 -3.75 2.90 -1.32
N SER A 51 -4.26 1.76 -0.85
CA SER A 51 -5.57 1.24 -1.25
C SER A 51 -6.79 1.96 -0.64
N LYS A 52 -6.61 2.88 0.32
CA LYS A 52 -7.74 3.48 1.07
C LYS A 52 -8.72 4.25 0.18
N LYS A 53 -8.21 5.08 -0.73
CA LYS A 53 -9.05 5.90 -1.63
C LYS A 53 -9.66 5.06 -2.75
N PRO A 54 -8.90 4.20 -3.46
CA PRO A 54 -9.46 3.44 -4.57
C PRO A 54 -10.47 2.36 -4.12
N VAL A 55 -10.34 1.80 -2.91
CA VAL A 55 -11.40 0.93 -2.35
C VAL A 55 -12.74 1.65 -2.24
N LYS A 56 -12.76 2.95 -1.91
CA LYS A 56 -14.01 3.73 -1.89
C LYS A 56 -14.63 3.92 -3.27
N LYS A 57 -13.84 3.80 -4.34
CA LYS A 57 -14.31 3.84 -5.73
C LYS A 57 -14.88 2.49 -6.22
N GLY A 58 -14.82 1.43 -5.40
CA GLY A 58 -15.42 0.13 -5.70
C GLY A 58 -14.57 -0.81 -6.56
N ASP A 59 -13.28 -0.53 -6.75
CA ASP A 59 -12.41 -1.39 -7.55
C ASP A 59 -12.17 -2.75 -6.86
N LYS A 60 -12.65 -3.82 -7.49
CA LYS A 60 -12.58 -5.20 -6.98
C LYS A 60 -11.14 -5.67 -6.75
N LYS A 61 -10.18 -5.29 -7.60
CA LYS A 61 -8.78 -5.69 -7.46
C LYS A 61 -8.18 -5.06 -6.21
N VAL A 62 -8.41 -3.76 -6.03
CA VAL A 62 -7.95 -3.00 -4.86
C VAL A 62 -8.58 -3.54 -3.57
N ILE A 63 -9.87 -3.89 -3.60
CA ILE A 63 -10.56 -4.49 -2.45
C ILE A 63 -9.92 -5.83 -2.07
N LYS A 64 -9.62 -6.69 -3.05
CA LYS A 64 -8.96 -7.98 -2.80
C LYS A 64 -7.57 -7.77 -2.19
N LEU A 65 -6.74 -6.92 -2.79
CA LEU A 65 -5.41 -6.58 -2.29
C LEU A 65 -5.47 -6.04 -0.85
N ARG A 66 -6.40 -5.13 -0.57
CA ARG A 66 -6.58 -4.55 0.77
C ARG A 66 -6.95 -5.62 1.80
N LYS A 67 -7.77 -6.60 1.43
CA LYS A 67 -8.13 -7.73 2.31
C LYS A 67 -6.92 -8.62 2.58
N SER A 68 -6.08 -8.88 1.58
CA SER A 68 -4.83 -9.63 1.76
C SER A 68 -3.83 -8.92 2.68
N ALA A 69 -3.92 -7.58 2.78
CA ALA A 69 -3.10 -6.77 3.68
C ALA A 69 -3.69 -6.58 5.09
N LYS A 70 -4.76 -7.30 5.45
CA LYS A 70 -5.24 -7.31 6.84
C LYS A 70 -4.27 -8.04 7.76
#